data_AF-A0A954ZN93-F1
#
_entry.id   AF-A0A954ZN93-F1
#
_cell.length_a   1.000
_cell.length_b   1.000
_cell.length_c   1.000
_cell.angle_alpha   90.00
_cell.angle_beta   90.00
_cell.angle_gamma   90.00
#
_symmetry.space_group_name_H-M   'P 1'
#
loop_
_entity.id
_entity.type
_entity.pdbx_description
1 polymer ?
#
loop_
_entity_poly.entity_id
_entity_poly.type
_entity_poly.pdbx_seq_one_letter_code
_entity_poly.pdbx_strand_id
1 'polypeptide(L)'
;MKKYTLACSVAMSFAFTASGDILSGDSEFGPGSVTIDTDQNLMFLDLTFTDGLSFDQVQADPTYAGWRHASFAEVRAMWLSAGLEDWTGSSYSGPGLSNGPGVSVEVLALVDLVGGTVVRSIFGSTQYFSAVGMTSDVTLSGNIYATELYTHPLATEYGLVFSFEPSEQSQASGHWLVRNVPAPTSASLVVLALVSTSRRRR
;
A
#
# COMPACT_ATOMS: atom_id res chain seq x y z
N MET A 1 -28.13 2.92 -60.89
CA MET A 1 -27.25 2.06 -60.06
C MET A 1 -26.79 2.90 -58.86
N LYS A 2 -27.24 2.57 -57.64
CA LYS A 2 -26.90 3.34 -56.42
C LYS A 2 -25.61 2.77 -55.80
N LYS A 3 -24.62 3.62 -55.57
CA LYS A 3 -23.35 3.26 -54.93
C LYS A 3 -23.45 3.53 -53.42
N TYR A 4 -23.22 2.53 -52.58
CA TYR A 4 -23.13 2.67 -51.13
C TYR A 4 -21.65 2.66 -50.73
N THR A 5 -21.19 3.75 -50.13
CA THR A 5 -19.82 3.87 -49.59
C THR A 5 -19.87 3.49 -48.12
N LEU A 6 -19.25 2.36 -47.75
CA LEU A 6 -19.07 1.96 -46.35
C LEU A 6 -17.95 2.82 -45.75
N ALA A 7 -18.26 3.63 -44.74
CA ALA A 7 -17.25 4.32 -43.94
C ALA A 7 -16.80 3.38 -42.81
N CYS A 8 -15.56 2.93 -42.88
CA CYS A 8 -14.93 2.14 -41.83
C CYS A 8 -14.35 3.10 -40.78
N SER A 9 -15.01 3.23 -39.64
CA SER A 9 -14.51 4.03 -38.51
C SER A 9 -13.42 3.24 -37.78
N VAL A 10 -12.16 3.64 -37.97
CA VAL A 10 -11.02 3.15 -37.17
C VAL A 10 -11.10 3.82 -35.80
N ALA A 11 -11.49 3.06 -34.77
CA ALA A 11 -11.39 3.50 -33.38
C ALA A 11 -9.92 3.43 -32.96
N MET A 12 -9.30 4.59 -32.77
CA MET A 12 -7.92 4.72 -32.31
C MET A 12 -7.91 4.67 -30.78
N SER A 13 -7.60 3.49 -30.22
CA SER A 13 -7.42 3.33 -28.78
C SER A 13 -6.09 3.95 -28.36
N PHE A 14 -6.13 5.11 -27.70
CA PHE A 14 -4.97 5.66 -27.03
C PHE A 14 -4.72 4.85 -25.75
N ALA A 15 -3.63 4.09 -25.72
CA ALA A 15 -3.14 3.49 -24.49
C ALA A 15 -2.43 4.61 -23.70
N PHE A 16 -3.07 5.10 -22.65
CA PHE A 16 -2.39 5.89 -21.64
C PHE A 16 -1.61 4.93 -20.76
N THR A 17 -0.29 5.09 -20.69
CA THR A 17 0.49 4.52 -19.59
C THR A 17 0.18 5.38 -18.38
N ALA A 18 -0.72 4.92 -17.52
CA ALA A 18 -0.84 5.50 -16.19
C ALA A 18 0.46 5.18 -15.45
N SER A 19 1.16 6.21 -14.97
CA SER A 19 2.14 6.04 -13.90
C SER A 19 1.30 5.88 -12.63
N GLY A 20 1.50 4.82 -11.86
CA GLY A 20 0.83 4.75 -10.58
C GLY A 20 1.40 5.76 -9.62
N ASP A 21 0.46 6.34 -8.89
CA ASP A 21 0.67 7.17 -7.73
C ASP A 21 0.20 6.43 -6.49
N ILE A 22 0.83 6.78 -5.37
CA ILE A 22 0.38 6.44 -4.03
C ILE A 22 -0.45 7.61 -3.48
N LEU A 23 -1.69 7.35 -3.06
CA LEU A 23 -2.64 8.37 -2.63
C LEU A 23 -3.21 8.03 -1.25
N SER A 24 -3.49 9.04 -0.43
CA SER A 24 -4.37 8.85 0.74
C SER A 24 -5.83 8.81 0.28
N GLY A 25 -6.63 7.95 0.90
CA GLY A 25 -8.06 7.82 0.61
C GLY A 25 -8.89 7.56 1.86
N ASP A 26 -10.20 7.56 1.66
CA ASP A 26 -11.18 7.32 2.72
C ASP A 26 -11.78 5.92 2.58
N SER A 27 -12.22 5.36 3.71
CA SER A 27 -12.94 4.09 3.74
C SER A 27 -14.03 4.11 4.83
N GLU A 28 -14.66 2.97 5.08
CA GLU A 28 -15.56 2.76 6.21
C GLU A 28 -14.91 3.03 7.58
N PHE A 29 -13.57 3.04 7.65
CA PHE A 29 -12.80 3.36 8.85
C PHE A 29 -12.59 4.88 9.06
N GLY A 30 -13.05 5.71 8.12
CA GLY A 30 -13.01 7.17 8.21
C GLY A 30 -12.05 7.84 7.22
N PRO A 31 -11.87 9.17 7.32
CA PRO A 31 -11.01 9.92 6.42
C PRO A 31 -9.54 9.54 6.54
N GLY A 32 -8.84 9.43 5.41
CA GLY A 32 -7.40 9.12 5.37
C GLY A 32 -7.04 7.72 5.89
N SER A 33 -8.02 6.82 6.02
CA SER A 33 -7.83 5.49 6.61
C SER A 33 -7.18 4.48 5.67
N VAL A 34 -6.96 4.83 4.40
CA VAL A 34 -6.36 3.93 3.41
C VAL A 34 -5.27 4.62 2.60
N THR A 35 -4.27 3.82 2.24
CA THR A 35 -3.29 4.14 1.20
C THR A 35 -3.69 3.44 -0.09
N ILE A 36 -3.91 4.18 -1.17
CA ILE A 36 -4.29 3.64 -2.48
C ILE A 36 -3.04 3.57 -3.36
N ASP A 37 -2.72 2.36 -3.81
CA ASP A 37 -1.76 2.09 -4.87
C ASP A 37 -2.52 1.95 -6.19
N THR A 38 -2.34 2.94 -7.07
CA THR A 38 -3.03 2.97 -8.36
C THR A 38 -2.36 2.11 -9.44
N ASP A 39 -1.11 1.67 -9.26
CA ASP A 39 -0.46 0.68 -10.15
C ASP A 39 -1.06 -0.70 -9.91
N GLN A 40 -1.21 -1.06 -8.63
CA GLN A 40 -1.76 -2.36 -8.24
C GLN A 40 -3.28 -2.41 -8.27
N ASN A 41 -3.93 -1.24 -8.32
CA ASN A 41 -5.36 -1.09 -8.10
C ASN A 41 -5.79 -1.69 -6.74
N LEU A 42 -4.95 -1.49 -5.72
CA LEU A 42 -5.16 -1.93 -4.35
C LEU A 42 -5.29 -0.73 -3.42
N MET A 43 -6.07 -0.89 -2.35
CA MET A 43 -6.00 -0.02 -1.18
C MET A 43 -5.53 -0.82 0.01
N PHE A 44 -4.61 -0.25 0.76
CA PHE A 44 -4.05 -0.76 2.00
C PHE A 44 -4.71 -0.03 3.16
N LEU A 45 -5.24 -0.77 4.13
CA LEU A 45 -5.75 -0.19 5.37
C LEU A 45 -4.57 0.34 6.19
N ASP A 46 -4.75 1.51 6.80
CA ASP A 46 -3.78 2.05 7.76
C ASP A 46 -3.57 1.06 8.91
N LEU A 47 -2.29 0.76 9.20
CA LEU A 47 -1.91 -0.28 10.14
C LEU A 47 -2.41 -0.01 11.56
N THR A 48 -2.63 1.25 11.94
CA THR A 48 -3.12 1.64 13.28
C THR A 48 -4.50 1.09 13.59
N PHE A 49 -5.31 0.78 12.57
CA PHE A 49 -6.62 0.13 12.75
C PHE A 49 -6.54 -1.34 13.17
N THR A 50 -5.36 -1.94 13.08
CA THR A 50 -5.13 -3.37 13.41
C THR A 50 -3.99 -3.57 14.39
N ASP A 51 -3.43 -2.49 14.93
CA ASP A 51 -2.31 -2.55 15.85
C ASP A 51 -2.69 -3.28 17.15
N GLY A 52 -1.80 -4.18 17.59
CA GLY A 52 -1.98 -4.98 18.81
C GLY A 52 -2.94 -6.16 18.67
N LEU A 53 -3.48 -6.42 17.48
CA LEU A 53 -4.28 -7.62 17.21
C LEU A 53 -3.39 -8.79 16.79
N SER A 54 -3.84 -10.02 17.05
CA SER A 54 -3.23 -11.22 16.45
C SER A 54 -3.81 -11.52 15.07
N PHE A 55 -3.12 -12.35 14.30
CA PHE A 55 -3.59 -12.78 12.98
C PHE A 55 -4.96 -13.45 13.04
N ASP A 56 -5.13 -14.36 14.01
CA ASP A 56 -6.41 -15.06 14.23
C ASP A 56 -7.54 -14.09 14.60
N GLN A 57 -7.24 -13.04 15.39
CA GLN A 57 -8.23 -12.02 15.76
C GLN A 57 -8.70 -11.23 14.54
N VAL A 58 -7.77 -10.75 13.70
CA VAL A 58 -8.12 -10.02 12.47
C VAL A 58 -8.93 -10.89 11.51
N GLN A 59 -8.57 -12.16 11.38
CA GLN A 59 -9.30 -13.09 10.51
C GLN A 59 -10.72 -13.38 11.01
N ALA A 60 -10.95 -13.37 12.32
CA ALA A 60 -12.24 -13.66 12.92
C ALA A 60 -13.16 -12.43 13.03
N ASP A 61 -12.62 -11.21 12.95
CA ASP A 61 -13.38 -9.99 13.18
C ASP A 61 -14.16 -9.56 11.91
N PRO A 62 -15.51 -9.48 11.96
CA PRO A 62 -16.33 -9.08 10.81
C PRO A 62 -16.12 -7.62 10.38
N THR A 63 -15.50 -6.79 11.21
CA THR A 63 -15.14 -5.40 10.88
C THR A 63 -14.24 -5.32 9.66
N TYR A 64 -13.36 -6.30 9.48
CA TYR A 64 -12.44 -6.40 8.34
C TYR A 64 -13.01 -7.23 7.19
N ALA A 65 -14.33 -7.48 7.15
CA ALA A 65 -14.95 -8.21 6.06
C ALA A 65 -14.71 -7.52 4.71
N GLY A 66 -14.24 -8.29 3.72
CA GLY A 66 -13.89 -7.78 2.39
C GLY A 66 -12.43 -7.29 2.28
N TRP A 67 -11.70 -7.28 3.39
CA TRP A 67 -10.26 -7.13 3.42
C TRP A 67 -9.58 -8.50 3.47
N ARG A 68 -8.39 -8.60 2.90
CA ARG A 68 -7.50 -9.76 3.03
C ARG A 68 -6.11 -9.28 3.43
N HIS A 69 -5.31 -10.13 4.04
CA HIS A 69 -3.88 -9.83 4.17
C HIS A 69 -3.23 -9.70 2.79
N ALA A 70 -2.41 -8.68 2.63
CA ALA A 70 -1.52 -8.50 1.50
C ALA A 70 -0.43 -9.55 1.53
N SER A 71 0.08 -9.94 0.37
CA SER A 71 1.35 -10.65 0.29
C SER A 71 2.51 -9.68 0.43
N PHE A 72 3.68 -10.21 0.79
CA PHE A 72 4.94 -9.49 0.83
C PHE A 72 5.25 -8.87 -0.53
N ALA A 73 4.95 -9.58 -1.62
CA ALA A 73 5.12 -9.05 -2.97
C ALA A 73 4.25 -7.81 -3.24
N GLU A 74 3.02 -7.77 -2.73
CA GLU A 74 2.12 -6.62 -2.86
C GLU A 74 2.61 -5.43 -2.04
N VAL A 75 2.99 -5.66 -0.77
CA VAL A 75 3.55 -4.60 0.10
C VAL A 75 4.85 -4.03 -0.51
N ARG A 76 5.73 -4.90 -1.01
CA ARG A 76 6.96 -4.47 -1.68
C ARG A 76 6.66 -3.65 -2.93
N ALA A 77 5.69 -4.04 -3.75
CA ALA A 77 5.38 -3.26 -4.94
C ALA A 77 4.72 -1.91 -4.60
N MET A 78 3.95 -1.80 -3.51
CA MET A 78 3.48 -0.50 -2.98
C MET A 78 4.66 0.41 -2.63
N TRP A 79 5.70 -0.12 -2.00
CA TRP A 79 6.90 0.65 -1.69
C TRP A 79 7.62 1.15 -2.94
N LEU A 80 7.70 0.32 -3.98
CA LEU A 80 8.28 0.72 -5.27
C LEU A 80 7.42 1.82 -5.93
N SER A 81 6.10 1.70 -5.89
CA SER A 81 5.19 2.75 -6.39
C SER A 81 5.27 4.04 -5.56
N ALA A 82 5.66 3.96 -4.28
CA ALA A 82 5.98 5.13 -3.45
C ALA A 82 7.35 5.77 -3.81
N GLY A 83 8.06 5.24 -4.80
CA GLY A 83 9.36 5.75 -5.24
C GLY A 83 10.54 5.24 -4.41
N LEU A 84 10.35 4.23 -3.56
CA LEU A 84 11.46 3.57 -2.90
C LEU A 84 12.23 2.72 -3.92
N GLU A 85 13.56 2.73 -3.82
CA GLU A 85 14.42 2.02 -4.77
C GLU A 85 14.34 0.50 -4.55
N ASP A 86 14.45 -0.27 -5.65
CA ASP A 86 14.58 -1.73 -5.54
C ASP A 86 16.02 -2.10 -5.20
N TRP A 87 16.25 -2.59 -3.98
CA TRP A 87 17.57 -3.02 -3.53
C TRP A 87 17.77 -4.53 -3.72
N THR A 88 18.80 -4.90 -4.48
CA THR A 88 19.15 -6.30 -4.78
C THR A 88 20.34 -6.83 -3.97
N GLY A 89 20.80 -6.06 -2.97
CA GLY A 89 21.99 -6.39 -2.18
C GLY A 89 21.71 -7.42 -1.10
N SER A 90 22.49 -8.50 -1.11
CA SER A 90 22.46 -9.57 -0.10
C SER A 90 23.26 -9.19 1.15
N SER A 91 22.61 -8.87 2.27
CA SER A 91 23.25 -8.91 3.61
C SER A 91 22.25 -9.11 4.75
N TYR A 92 22.26 -10.35 5.26
CA TYR A 92 22.32 -10.75 6.67
C TYR A 92 21.17 -10.52 7.66
N SER A 93 19.89 -10.48 7.23
CA SER A 93 18.77 -11.19 7.90
C SER A 93 17.43 -10.77 7.28
N GLY A 94 17.02 -11.45 6.21
CA GLY A 94 15.82 -11.15 5.43
C GLY A 94 16.08 -10.17 4.27
N PRO A 95 15.17 -10.09 3.26
CA PRO A 95 15.29 -9.20 2.10
C PRO A 95 15.04 -7.74 2.47
N GLY A 96 15.85 -7.18 3.36
CA GLY A 96 15.85 -5.76 3.69
C GLY A 96 16.58 -4.93 2.63
N LEU A 97 15.93 -3.88 2.16
CA LEU A 97 16.42 -2.82 1.30
C LEU A 97 17.00 -1.74 2.23
N SER A 98 18.33 -1.57 2.25
CA SER A 98 19.00 -0.58 3.10
C SER A 98 19.42 0.64 2.27
N ASN A 99 18.91 1.82 2.60
CA ASN A 99 19.53 3.07 2.16
C ASN A 99 20.56 3.46 3.23
N GLY A 100 21.71 3.99 2.80
CA GLY A 100 22.83 4.34 3.69
C GLY A 100 22.46 5.30 4.85
N PRO A 101 23.45 5.73 5.66
CA PRO A 101 23.15 6.54 6.85
C PRO A 101 22.37 7.81 6.50
N GLY A 102 21.29 8.06 7.23
CA GLY A 102 20.42 9.22 7.05
C GLY A 102 18.94 8.87 7.18
N VAL A 103 18.15 9.87 7.54
CA VAL A 103 16.69 9.78 7.56
C VAL A 103 16.18 10.00 6.13
N SER A 104 15.48 9.03 5.55
CA SER A 104 14.83 9.19 4.24
C SER A 104 13.48 9.86 4.44
N VAL A 105 13.29 10.99 3.76
CA VAL A 105 12.03 11.74 3.79
C VAL A 105 10.91 10.97 3.09
N GLU A 106 11.26 10.18 2.08
CA GLU A 106 10.36 9.31 1.34
C GLU A 106 9.85 8.19 2.25
N VAL A 107 10.73 7.55 3.02
CA VAL A 107 10.34 6.54 4.01
C VAL A 107 9.48 7.14 5.11
N LEU A 108 9.83 8.32 5.63
CA LEU A 108 8.98 9.00 6.62
C LEU A 108 7.59 9.31 6.07
N ALA A 109 7.49 9.83 4.85
CA ALA A 109 6.22 10.13 4.22
C ALA A 109 5.37 8.87 4.04
N LEU A 110 5.99 7.75 3.66
CA LEU A 110 5.29 6.48 3.52
C LEU A 110 4.87 5.90 4.87
N VAL A 111 5.70 5.98 5.91
CA VAL A 111 5.35 5.55 7.28
C VAL A 111 4.16 6.37 7.82
N ASP A 112 4.14 7.68 7.58
CA ASP A 112 3.02 8.55 7.97
C ASP A 112 1.74 8.16 7.23
N LEU A 113 1.85 7.81 5.95
CA LEU A 113 0.71 7.47 5.10
C LEU A 113 0.08 6.10 5.43
N VAL A 114 0.90 5.10 5.77
CA VAL A 114 0.42 3.73 6.06
C VAL A 114 0.13 3.49 7.54
N GLY A 115 0.36 4.49 8.40
CA GLY A 115 0.16 4.42 9.83
C GLY A 115 1.32 3.77 10.57
N GLY A 116 2.30 4.56 11.00
CA GLY A 116 3.41 4.08 11.82
C GLY A 116 2.93 3.42 13.12
N THR A 117 3.26 2.15 13.32
CA THR A 117 2.84 1.34 14.48
C THR A 117 3.87 1.34 15.60
N VAL A 118 5.10 1.78 15.32
CA VAL A 118 6.21 1.66 16.26
C VAL A 118 7.00 2.95 16.37
N VAL A 119 7.15 3.41 17.61
CA VAL A 119 8.21 4.35 18.00
C VAL A 119 9.05 3.68 19.08
N ARG A 120 10.31 3.32 18.80
CA ARG A 120 11.21 2.89 19.88
C ARG A 120 12.53 3.66 19.85
N SER A 121 13.37 3.39 20.85
CA SER A 121 14.73 3.93 20.94
C SER A 121 15.70 2.78 20.76
N ILE A 122 16.57 2.89 19.76
CA ILE A 122 17.71 2.01 19.56
C ILE A 122 18.96 2.80 19.97
N PHE A 123 19.85 2.16 20.74
CA PHE A 123 21.11 2.73 21.22
C PHE A 123 21.02 4.05 22.02
N GLY A 124 19.88 4.33 22.66
CA GLY A 124 19.71 5.55 23.47
C GLY A 124 19.64 6.84 22.65
N SER A 125 19.60 6.74 21.32
CA SER A 125 19.29 7.84 20.40
C SER A 125 17.81 7.79 19.97
N THR A 126 17.32 8.97 19.58
CA THR A 126 15.92 9.33 19.32
C THR A 126 15.21 8.40 18.32
N GLN A 127 13.96 8.09 18.67
CA GLN A 127 12.80 7.68 17.86
C GLN A 127 13.08 7.27 16.41
N TYR A 128 12.98 5.97 16.14
CA TYR A 128 12.68 5.51 14.78
C TYR A 128 11.17 5.49 14.59
N PHE A 129 10.72 5.95 13.42
CA PHE A 129 9.36 5.76 12.96
C PHE A 129 9.34 4.50 12.12
N SER A 130 8.50 3.55 12.51
CA SER A 130 8.41 2.28 11.83
C SER A 130 6.96 1.90 11.60
N ALA A 131 6.71 1.37 10.41
CA ALA A 131 5.48 0.70 10.03
C ALA A 131 5.78 -0.80 9.95
N VAL A 132 5.33 -1.54 10.95
CA VAL A 132 5.43 -3.02 10.99
C VAL A 132 4.04 -3.60 10.81
N GLY A 133 3.90 -4.51 9.84
CA GLY A 133 2.64 -5.20 9.59
C GLY A 133 2.81 -6.66 9.17
N MET A 134 1.90 -7.52 9.62
CA MET A 134 1.84 -8.93 9.19
C MET A 134 1.27 -9.07 7.77
N THR A 135 1.81 -10.00 6.98
CA THR A 135 1.37 -10.34 5.61
C THR A 135 0.61 -11.68 5.60
N SER A 136 0.20 -12.11 4.42
CA SER A 136 -0.41 -13.44 4.18
C SER A 136 0.62 -14.56 4.00
N ASP A 137 1.90 -14.22 3.89
CA ASP A 137 2.97 -15.17 3.64
C ASP A 137 3.30 -15.93 4.94
N VAL A 138 3.59 -17.22 4.78
CA VAL A 138 3.88 -18.11 5.91
C VAL A 138 5.25 -18.76 5.76
N THR A 139 5.93 -18.95 6.89
CA THR A 139 7.13 -19.77 6.98
C THR A 139 6.79 -21.25 6.83
N LEU A 140 7.82 -22.09 6.63
CA LEU A 140 7.65 -23.55 6.66
C LEU A 140 7.12 -24.08 8.00
N SER A 141 7.33 -23.34 9.09
CA SER A 141 6.87 -23.69 10.43
C SER A 141 5.42 -23.27 10.70
N GLY A 142 4.78 -22.55 9.77
CA GLY A 142 3.41 -22.03 9.95
C GLY A 142 3.32 -20.61 10.51
N ASN A 143 4.45 -20.01 10.87
CA ASN A 143 4.51 -18.63 11.37
C ASN A 143 4.18 -17.64 10.26
N ILE A 144 3.53 -16.53 10.60
CA ILE A 144 3.16 -15.45 9.70
C ILE A 144 4.34 -14.50 9.53
N TYR A 145 4.68 -14.15 8.29
CA TYR A 145 5.67 -13.12 8.04
C TYR A 145 5.11 -11.74 8.36
N ALA A 146 5.93 -10.90 8.97
CA ALA A 146 5.68 -9.47 9.04
C ALA A 146 6.79 -8.74 8.31
N THR A 147 6.44 -7.59 7.73
CA THR A 147 7.40 -6.73 7.10
C THR A 147 7.40 -5.33 7.69
N GLU A 148 8.60 -4.76 7.81
CA GLU A 148 8.87 -3.48 8.43
C GLU A 148 9.49 -2.50 7.44
N LEU A 149 9.02 -1.26 7.54
CA LEU A 149 9.59 -0.07 6.94
C LEU A 149 10.04 0.85 8.07
N TYR A 150 11.32 1.21 8.15
CA TYR A 150 11.82 2.14 9.17
C TYR A 150 12.93 3.06 8.68
N THR A 151 13.08 4.18 9.37
CA THR A 151 14.19 5.10 9.14
C THR A 151 14.75 5.64 10.46
N HIS A 152 16.08 5.78 10.50
CA HIS A 152 16.87 6.18 11.66
C HIS A 152 18.10 7.00 11.20
N PRO A 153 18.63 7.93 12.02
CA PRO A 153 19.80 8.74 11.63
C PRO A 153 21.04 7.94 11.19
N LEU A 154 21.18 6.69 11.66
CA LEU A 154 22.30 5.81 11.31
C LEU A 154 21.99 4.86 10.14
N ALA A 155 20.73 4.62 9.80
CA ALA A 155 20.32 3.66 8.77
C ALA A 155 18.84 3.87 8.38
N THR A 156 18.52 3.67 7.11
CA THR A 156 17.14 3.50 6.66
C THR A 156 17.01 2.08 6.10
N GLU A 157 16.07 1.29 6.61
CA GLU A 157 15.84 -0.06 6.11
C GLU A 157 14.35 -0.33 5.90
N TYR A 158 14.02 -1.08 4.86
CA TYR A 158 12.65 -1.46 4.53
C TYR A 158 12.62 -2.86 3.95
N GLY A 159 11.61 -3.66 4.24
CA GLY A 159 11.59 -5.07 3.84
C GLY A 159 12.29 -6.00 4.80
N LEU A 160 12.57 -5.58 6.04
CA LEU A 160 12.90 -6.54 7.09
C LEU A 160 11.75 -7.52 7.24
N VAL A 161 12.07 -8.79 7.45
CA VAL A 161 11.09 -9.87 7.55
C VAL A 161 11.24 -10.56 8.91
N PHE A 162 10.19 -10.46 9.70
CA PHE A 162 10.05 -11.16 10.98
C PHE A 162 9.03 -12.29 10.83
N SER A 163 8.97 -13.21 11.78
CA SER A 163 7.93 -14.24 11.81
C SER A 163 7.27 -14.32 13.18
N PHE A 164 5.95 -14.39 13.20
CA PHE A 164 5.13 -14.46 14.41
C PHE A 164 4.24 -15.70 14.41
N GLU A 165 3.95 -16.26 15.58
CA GLU A 165 2.91 -17.29 15.69
C GLU A 165 1.53 -16.64 15.41
N PRO A 166 0.61 -17.27 14.64
CA PRO A 166 -0.67 -16.64 14.28
C PRO A 166 -1.52 -16.19 15.46
N SER A 167 -1.42 -16.90 16.58
CA SER A 167 -2.15 -16.63 17.82
C SER A 167 -1.48 -15.60 18.73
N GLU A 168 -0.22 -15.25 18.45
CA GLU A 168 0.53 -14.28 19.24
C GLU A 168 0.08 -12.86 18.90
N GLN A 169 -0.25 -12.08 19.92
CA GLN A 169 -0.44 -10.65 19.75
C GLN A 169 0.92 -10.00 19.56
N SER A 170 1.13 -9.34 18.43
CA SER A 170 2.33 -8.53 18.26
C SER A 170 2.13 -7.20 18.99
N GLN A 171 2.94 -6.95 20.02
CA GLN A 171 2.99 -5.62 20.63
C GLN A 171 3.67 -4.67 19.63
N ALA A 172 2.88 -3.77 19.05
CA ALA A 172 3.30 -2.78 18.08
C ALA A 172 3.55 -3.37 16.67
N SER A 173 2.58 -4.11 16.14
CA SER A 173 2.52 -4.42 14.71
C SER A 173 1.05 -4.50 14.28
N GLY A 174 0.75 -3.87 13.15
CA GLY A 174 -0.55 -4.02 12.51
C GLY A 174 -0.58 -5.20 11.54
N HIS A 175 -1.54 -5.16 10.63
CA HIS A 175 -1.72 -6.12 9.56
C HIS A 175 -1.82 -5.38 8.24
N TRP A 176 -1.02 -5.78 7.25
CA TRP A 176 -1.15 -5.25 5.89
C TRP A 176 -2.43 -5.79 5.28
N LEU A 177 -3.55 -5.10 5.48
CA LEU A 177 -4.84 -5.49 4.93
C LEU A 177 -5.09 -4.74 3.63
N VAL A 178 -5.48 -5.47 2.58
CA VAL A 178 -5.77 -4.94 1.27
C VAL A 178 -7.12 -5.37 0.73
N ARG A 179 -7.63 -4.54 -0.17
CA ARG A 179 -8.72 -4.89 -1.08
C ARG A 179 -8.55 -4.14 -2.39
N ASN A 180 -9.28 -4.56 -3.42
CA ASN A 180 -9.29 -3.85 -4.69
C ASN A 180 -9.93 -2.47 -4.54
N VAL A 181 -9.41 -1.48 -5.26
CA VAL A 181 -10.09 -0.19 -5.41
C VAL A 181 -11.44 -0.43 -6.11
N PRO A 182 -12.58 0.00 -5.52
CA PRO A 182 -13.89 -0.13 -6.15
C PRO A 182 -13.88 0.52 -7.53
N ALA A 183 -14.40 -0.19 -8.52
CA ALA A 183 -14.56 0.38 -9.85
C ALA A 183 -15.38 1.68 -9.74
N PRO A 184 -14.98 2.77 -10.43
CA PRO A 184 -15.75 4.00 -10.44
C PRO A 184 -17.15 3.68 -10.97
N THR A 185 -18.17 3.85 -10.10
CA THR A 185 -19.56 3.66 -10.54
C THR A 185 -19.85 4.63 -11.70
N SER A 186 -20.59 4.17 -12.71
CA SER A 186 -20.82 4.91 -13.96
C SER A 186 -21.42 6.31 -13.75
N ALA A 187 -21.99 6.60 -12.58
CA ALA A 187 -22.47 7.91 -12.18
C ALA A 187 -21.35 8.97 -12.10
N SER A 188 -20.12 8.60 -11.72
CA SER A 188 -18.98 9.53 -11.62
C SER A 188 -18.46 10.00 -12.99
N LEU A 189 -18.68 9.19 -14.04
CA LEU A 189 -18.26 9.53 -15.41
C LEU A 189 -19.14 10.63 -16.04
N VAL A 190 -20.37 10.83 -15.54
CA VAL A 190 -21.31 11.83 -16.08
C VAL A 190 -20.91 13.26 -15.67
N VAL A 191 -20.25 13.44 -14.53
CA VAL A 191 -19.86 14.76 -14.02
C VAL A 191 -18.74 15.39 -14.87
N LEU A 192 -17.79 14.61 -15.38
CA LEU A 192 -16.75 15.14 -16.29
C LEU A 192 -17.28 15.48 -17.69
N ALA A 193 -18.32 14.79 -18.17
CA ALA A 193 -18.91 15.05 -19.49
C ALA A 193 -19.75 16.35 -19.51
N LEU A 194 -20.36 16.74 -18.39
CA LEU A 194 -21.19 17.96 -18.30
C LEU A 194 -20.36 19.24 -18.14
N VAL A 195 -19.16 19.18 -17.56
CA VAL A 195 -18.29 20.37 -17.40
C VAL A 195 -17.68 20.81 -18.75
N SER A 196 -17.42 19.89 -19.68
CA SER A 196 -16.81 20.21 -20.98
C SER A 196 -17.78 20.80 -22.02
N THR A 197 -19.10 20.67 -21.83
CA THR A 197 -20.10 21.14 -22.80
C THR A 197 -20.69 22.52 -22.47
N SER A 198 -20.39 23.11 -21.31
CA SER A 198 -20.95 24.41 -20.89
C SER A 198 -20.16 25.64 -21.35
N ARG A 199 -18.98 25.48 -21.98
CA ARG A 199 -18.11 26.60 -22.39
C ARG A 199 -18.12 26.85 -23.91
N ARG A 200 -19.30 27.07 -24.50
CA ARG A 200 -19.42 27.72 -25.82
C ARG A 200 -20.76 28.40 -25.99
N ARG A 201 -20.83 29.68 -25.66
CA ARG A 201 -21.67 30.72 -26.30
C ARG A 201 -21.39 32.07 -25.64
N ARG A 202 -20.54 32.88 -26.29
CA ARG A 202 -20.76 34.29 -26.61
C ARG A 202 -19.88 34.64 -27.80
#